data_AF-A0A529L5P5-F1
#
_entry.id   AF-A0A529L5P5-F1
#
_cell.length_a   1.000
_cell.length_b   1.000
_cell.length_c   1.000
_cell.angle_alpha   90.00
_cell.angle_beta   90.00
_cell.angle_gamma   90.00
#
_symmetry.space_group_name_H-M   'P 1'
#
loop_
_entity.id
_entity.type
_entity.pdbx_description
1 polymer ?
#
loop_
_entity_poly.entity_id
_entity_poly.type
_entity_poly.pdbx_seq_one_letter_code
_entity_poly.pdbx_strand_id
1 'polypeptide(L)'
;RQNGVTIPLHACEHFYLVTEPIPGLARLPVLRVPDECAYYKEDAGKMMLGAFEPVAKPWGMDGIREDFCFDQLPEDMEHFEPILEMGVNRMPMLATAGIHTFFNGPESFTPDDRYYL
;
A
#
# COMPACT_ATOMS: atom_id res chain seq x y z
N ARG A 1 15.87 -8.12 21.74
CA ARG A 1 15.14 -7.17 22.63
C ARG A 1 16.16 -6.47 23.52
N GLN A 2 16.32 -5.15 23.41
CA GLN A 2 17.41 -4.43 24.11
C GLN A 2 17.09 -4.13 25.59
N ASN A 3 15.82 -3.95 25.96
CA ASN A 3 15.41 -3.49 27.30
C ASN A 3 14.43 -4.43 28.04
N GLY A 4 14.26 -5.68 27.59
CA GLY A 4 13.36 -6.66 28.24
C GLY A 4 11.85 -6.37 28.10
N VAL A 5 11.45 -5.30 27.42
CA VAL A 5 10.05 -4.96 27.16
C VAL A 5 9.55 -5.63 25.88
N THR A 6 8.29 -6.05 25.88
CA THR A 6 7.56 -6.48 24.68
C THR A 6 6.74 -5.31 24.15
N ILE A 7 6.97 -4.90 22.90
CA ILE A 7 6.11 -3.96 22.20
C ILE A 7 5.21 -4.79 21.26
N PRO A 8 3.88 -4.80 21.45
CA PRO A 8 2.98 -5.55 20.58
C PRO A 8 2.77 -4.78 19.28
N LEU A 9 3.78 -4.83 18.42
CA LEU A 9 3.82 -4.21 17.10
C LEU A 9 4.30 -5.27 16.11
N HIS A 10 3.62 -5.39 14.98
CA HIS A 10 3.96 -6.35 13.94
C HIS A 10 3.87 -5.71 12.57
N ALA A 11 4.81 -6.03 11.68
CA ALA A 11 4.81 -5.52 10.32
C ALA A 11 3.92 -6.40 9.42
N CYS A 12 3.22 -5.77 8.49
CA CYS A 12 2.51 -6.42 7.41
C CYS A 12 3.00 -5.83 6.07
N GLU A 13 2.94 -6.62 5.01
CA GLU A 13 3.09 -6.12 3.64
C GLU A 13 1.98 -5.10 3.35
N HIS A 14 2.34 -3.99 2.70
CA HIS A 14 1.43 -2.90 2.34
C HIS A 14 1.73 -2.42 0.93
N PHE A 15 0.69 -2.37 0.10
CA PHE A 15 0.83 -2.19 -1.34
C PHE A 15 0.27 -0.85 -1.81
N TYR A 16 0.98 -0.24 -2.75
CA TYR A 16 0.43 0.81 -3.59
C TYR A 16 1.05 0.79 -4.99
N LEU A 17 0.31 1.32 -5.95
CA LEU A 17 0.82 1.66 -7.26
C LEU A 17 0.73 3.16 -7.52
N VAL A 18 1.60 3.63 -8.40
CA VAL A 18 1.58 4.98 -8.97
C VAL A 18 1.57 4.83 -10.47
N THR A 19 0.66 5.51 -11.15
CA THR A 19 0.55 5.46 -12.61
C THR A 19 1.63 6.29 -13.30
N GLU A 20 1.79 6.12 -14.62
CA GLU A 20 2.41 7.17 -15.42
C GLU A 20 1.52 8.44 -15.43
N PRO A 21 2.05 9.61 -15.85
CA PRO A 21 1.25 10.83 -15.95
C PRO A 21 0.03 10.64 -16.86
N ILE A 22 -1.16 10.98 -16.37
CA ILE A 22 -2.41 10.88 -17.11
C ILE A 22 -2.70 12.23 -17.78
N PRO A 23 -2.76 12.30 -19.13
CA PRO A 23 -3.00 13.54 -19.84
C PRO A 23 -4.32 14.20 -19.43
N GLY A 24 -4.26 15.48 -19.07
CA GLY A 24 -5.45 16.25 -18.68
C GLY A 24 -6.00 15.91 -17.29
N LEU A 25 -5.28 15.12 -16.47
CA LEU A 25 -5.66 14.88 -15.09
C LEU A 25 -5.64 16.20 -14.31
N ALA A 26 -6.82 16.65 -13.89
CA ALA A 26 -6.95 17.76 -12.98
C ALA A 26 -6.59 17.32 -11.56
N ARG A 27 -6.29 18.29 -10.68
CA ARG A 27 -6.11 18.03 -9.26
C ARG A 27 -7.40 17.46 -8.66
N LEU A 28 -7.31 16.31 -8.01
CA LEU A 28 -8.43 15.61 -7.37
C LEU A 28 -8.28 15.60 -5.84
N PRO A 29 -9.38 15.52 -5.09
CA PRO A 29 -9.31 15.23 -3.66
C PRO A 29 -8.81 13.80 -3.43
N VAL A 30 -8.27 13.55 -2.23
CA VAL A 30 -7.99 12.18 -1.79
C VAL A 30 -9.33 11.45 -1.59
N LEU A 31 -9.43 10.25 -2.15
CA LEU A 31 -10.61 9.40 -2.03
C LEU A 31 -10.25 8.16 -1.22
N ARG A 32 -11.10 7.79 -0.27
CA ARG A 32 -11.04 6.49 0.42
C ARG A 32 -12.34 5.75 0.14
N VAL A 33 -12.24 4.49 -0.24
CA VAL A 33 -13.38 3.61 -0.53
C VAL A 33 -13.24 2.35 0.33
N PRO A 34 -13.74 2.38 1.58
CA PRO A 34 -13.60 1.24 2.50
C PRO A 34 -14.18 -0.07 1.97
N ASP A 35 -15.30 0.00 1.22
CA ASP A 35 -15.94 -1.19 0.63
C ASP A 35 -15.04 -1.91 -0.39
N GLU A 36 -14.10 -1.18 -1.00
CA GLU A 36 -13.09 -1.71 -1.93
C GLU A 36 -11.73 -1.90 -1.26
N CYS A 37 -11.64 -1.60 0.04
CA CYS A 37 -10.37 -1.62 0.78
C CYS A 37 -9.29 -0.70 0.15
N ALA A 38 -9.70 0.34 -0.59
CA ALA A 38 -8.83 1.13 -1.45
C ALA A 38 -8.79 2.62 -1.06
N TYR A 39 -7.69 3.28 -1.39
CA TYR A 39 -7.57 4.73 -1.37
C TYR A 39 -6.83 5.26 -2.59
N TYR A 40 -7.19 6.45 -3.02
CA TYR A 40 -6.72 7.08 -4.24
C TYR A 40 -6.24 8.49 -3.94
N LYS A 41 -5.14 8.88 -4.58
CA LYS A 41 -4.58 10.22 -4.45
C LYS A 41 -4.02 10.65 -5.80
N GLU A 42 -4.38 11.86 -6.23
CA GLU A 42 -3.67 12.52 -7.32
C GLU A 42 -2.35 13.09 -6.79
N ASP A 43 -1.28 12.89 -7.55
CA ASP A 43 0.04 13.43 -7.25
C ASP A 43 0.79 13.81 -8.53
N ALA A 44 0.95 15.11 -8.77
CA ALA A 44 1.68 15.69 -9.90
C ALA A 44 1.24 15.14 -11.28
N GLY A 45 -0.07 15.01 -11.50
CA GLY A 45 -0.63 14.49 -12.76
C GLY A 45 -0.59 12.96 -12.88
N LYS A 46 -0.22 12.26 -11.81
CA LYS A 46 -0.31 10.79 -11.68
C LYS A 46 -1.43 10.42 -10.70
N MET A 47 -1.89 9.19 -10.77
CA MET A 47 -2.76 8.60 -9.75
C MET A 47 -1.98 7.60 -8.92
N MET A 48 -2.17 7.67 -7.61
CA MET A 48 -1.77 6.64 -6.66
C MET A 48 -3.02 5.84 -6.26
N LEU A 49 -2.90 4.52 -6.25
CA LEU A 49 -3.88 3.59 -5.70
C LEU A 49 -3.17 2.72 -4.67
N GLY A 50 -3.56 2.82 -3.41
CA GLY A 50 -3.10 1.93 -2.36
C GLY A 50 -4.26 1.20 -1.69
N ALA A 51 -3.93 0.14 -0.96
CA ALA A 51 -4.93 -0.78 -0.42
C ALA A 51 -4.65 -1.20 1.02
N PHE A 52 -5.71 -1.53 1.75
CA PHE A 52 -5.65 -2.24 3.03
C PHE A 52 -6.38 -3.58 2.86
N GLU A 53 -5.68 -4.59 2.38
CA GLU A 53 -6.28 -5.85 1.94
C GLU A 53 -7.01 -6.59 3.08
N PRO A 54 -8.16 -7.23 2.81
CA PRO A 54 -8.90 -7.99 3.82
C PRO A 54 -8.08 -9.11 4.47
N VAL A 55 -7.14 -9.69 3.73
CA VAL A 55 -6.23 -10.74 4.18
C VAL A 55 -4.80 -10.22 4.10
N ALA A 56 -4.37 -9.51 5.14
CA ALA A 56 -3.01 -8.97 5.21
C ALA A 56 -1.95 -10.07 5.28
N LYS A 57 -0.75 -9.79 4.76
CA LYS A 57 0.40 -10.68 4.81
C LYS A 57 1.37 -10.25 5.93
N PRO A 58 1.46 -10.98 7.05
CA PRO A 58 2.40 -10.64 8.12
C PRO A 58 3.85 -10.84 7.63
N TRP A 59 4.75 -9.96 8.07
CA TRP A 59 6.15 -9.97 7.67
C TRP A 59 7.11 -9.89 8.86
N GLY A 60 8.28 -10.49 8.71
CA GLY A 60 9.37 -10.41 9.70
C GLY A 60 9.24 -11.36 10.89
N MET A 61 8.41 -12.41 10.80
CA MET A 61 8.28 -13.45 11.84
C MET A 61 9.61 -14.15 12.16
N ASP A 62 10.46 -14.32 11.14
CA ASP A 62 11.81 -14.91 11.27
C ASP A 62 12.89 -13.89 11.65
N GLY A 63 12.48 -12.65 11.97
CA GLY A 63 13.35 -11.52 12.22
C GLY A 63 13.52 -10.62 11.00
N ILE A 64 13.93 -9.39 11.28
CA ILE A 64 14.22 -8.35 10.27
C ILE A 64 15.73 -8.13 10.28
N ARG A 65 16.33 -8.05 9.09
CA ARG A 65 17.78 -7.79 8.97
C ARG A 65 18.12 -6.41 9.52
N GLU A 66 19.24 -6.31 10.23
CA GLU A 66 19.68 -5.05 10.85
C GLU A 66 20.01 -3.95 9.83
N ASP A 67 20.33 -4.32 8.59
CA ASP A 67 20.64 -3.41 7.48
C ASP A 67 19.44 -3.08 6.58
N PHE A 68 18.24 -3.56 6.91
CA PHE A 68 17.03 -3.27 6.15
C PHE A 68 16.60 -1.81 6.35
N CYS A 69 16.82 -0.97 5.34
CA CYS A 69 16.38 0.43 5.32
C CYS A 69 16.29 0.93 3.88
N PHE A 70 15.34 1.83 3.60
CA PHE A 70 15.11 2.39 2.25
C PHE A 70 14.92 1.31 1.16
N ASP A 71 14.37 0.17 1.55
CA ASP A 71 14.18 -1.00 0.69
C ASP A 71 12.69 -1.36 0.59
N GLN A 72 12.37 -2.26 -0.33
CA GLN A 72 11.03 -2.76 -0.59
C GLN A 72 10.97 -4.28 -0.46
N LEU A 73 9.78 -4.80 -0.22
CA LEU A 73 9.51 -6.23 -0.23
C LEU A 73 9.26 -6.70 -1.68
N PRO A 74 9.36 -8.01 -1.96
CA PRO A 74 9.02 -8.54 -3.27
C PRO A 74 7.61 -8.13 -3.70
N GLU A 75 7.48 -7.71 -4.95
CA GLU A 75 6.18 -7.42 -5.57
C GLU A 75 5.30 -8.67 -5.58
N ASP A 76 3.99 -8.47 -5.36
CA ASP A 76 2.98 -9.53 -5.41
C ASP A 76 1.72 -9.00 -6.10
N MET A 77 1.75 -9.03 -7.44
CA MET A 77 0.64 -8.52 -8.25
C MET A 77 -0.60 -9.40 -8.12
N GLU A 78 -0.47 -10.72 -7.95
CA GLU A 78 -1.61 -11.63 -7.79
C GLU A 78 -2.40 -11.29 -6.51
N HIS A 79 -1.71 -10.89 -5.45
CA HIS A 79 -2.37 -10.43 -4.22
C HIS A 79 -3.13 -9.11 -4.42
N PHE A 80 -2.53 -8.17 -5.16
CA PHE A 80 -3.07 -6.82 -5.36
C PHE A 80 -4.13 -6.72 -6.48
N GLU A 81 -4.08 -7.61 -7.46
CA GLU A 81 -4.90 -7.60 -8.68
C GLU A 81 -6.41 -7.46 -8.40
N PRO A 82 -7.03 -8.16 -7.44
CA PRO A 82 -8.46 -7.99 -7.15
C PRO A 82 -8.85 -6.55 -6.78
N ILE A 83 -7.97 -5.84 -6.07
CA ILE A 83 -8.20 -4.43 -5.71
C ILE A 83 -7.93 -3.51 -6.89
N LEU A 84 -6.92 -3.82 -7.71
CA LEU A 84 -6.68 -3.13 -8.96
C LEU A 84 -7.89 -3.22 -9.90
N GLU A 85 -8.50 -4.39 -10.04
CA GLU A 85 -9.71 -4.58 -10.85
C GLU A 85 -10.88 -3.71 -10.38
N MET A 86 -11.13 -3.67 -9.06
CA MET A 86 -12.13 -2.76 -8.48
C MET A 86 -11.78 -1.29 -8.75
N GLY A 87 -10.51 -0.92 -8.61
CA GLY A 87 -10.03 0.43 -8.86
C GLY A 87 -10.17 0.85 -10.32
N VAL A 88 -9.91 -0.05 -11.27
CA VAL A 88 -10.13 0.18 -12.70
C VAL A 88 -11.62 0.34 -12.99
N ASN A 89 -12.49 -0.48 -12.41
CA ASN A 89 -13.94 -0.34 -12.56
C ASN A 89 -14.45 1.01 -12.03
N ARG A 90 -13.87 1.51 -10.93
CA ARG A 90 -14.20 2.82 -10.36
C ARG A 90 -13.64 3.99 -11.14
N MET A 91 -12.38 3.89 -11.56
CA MET A 91 -11.65 4.92 -12.29
C MET A 91 -11.11 4.32 -13.61
N PRO A 92 -11.94 4.28 -14.68
CA PRO A 92 -11.57 3.62 -15.93
C PRO A 92 -10.28 4.12 -16.58
N MET A 93 -9.84 5.35 -16.26
CA MET A 93 -8.56 5.90 -16.69
C MET A 93 -7.34 5.07 -16.26
N LEU A 94 -7.45 4.30 -15.16
CA LEU A 94 -6.37 3.45 -14.65
C LEU A 94 -6.07 2.28 -15.58
N ALA A 95 -7.04 1.81 -16.38
CA ALA A 95 -6.85 0.70 -17.33
C ALA A 95 -5.78 0.98 -18.39
N THR A 96 -5.56 2.26 -18.73
CA THR A 96 -4.66 2.67 -19.82
C THR A 96 -3.53 3.58 -19.34
N ALA A 97 -3.51 3.96 -18.06
CA ALA A 97 -2.54 4.92 -17.54
C ALA A 97 -1.11 4.38 -17.49
N GLY A 98 -0.91 3.05 -17.49
CA GLY A 98 0.39 2.43 -17.23
C GLY A 98 0.81 2.57 -15.76
N ILE A 99 1.70 1.68 -15.31
CA ILE A 99 2.20 1.64 -13.94
C ILE A 99 3.65 2.16 -13.95
N HIS A 100 3.89 3.27 -13.26
CA HIS A 100 5.22 3.81 -13.05
C HIS A 100 5.94 3.12 -11.88
N THR A 101 5.19 2.84 -10.81
CA THR A 101 5.70 2.19 -9.61
C THR A 101 4.66 1.23 -9.10
N PHE A 102 5.07 0.00 -8.81
CA PHE A 102 4.34 -0.91 -7.96
C PHE A 102 5.23 -1.16 -6.75
N PHE A 103 4.71 -0.90 -5.55
CA PHE A 103 5.47 -0.91 -4.33
C PHE A 103 4.81 -1.82 -3.31
N ASN A 104 5.64 -2.66 -2.67
CA ASN A 104 5.30 -3.43 -1.49
C ASN A 104 6.29 -3.07 -0.38
N GLY A 105 5.81 -2.58 0.76
CA GLY A 105 6.67 -2.24 1.89
C GLY A 105 6.11 -2.73 3.23
N PRO A 106 6.95 -2.81 4.27
CA PRO A 106 6.48 -3.18 5.60
C PRO A 106 5.84 -1.99 6.30
N GLU A 107 4.57 -2.12 6.69
CA GLU A 107 3.83 -1.17 7.53
C GLU A 107 3.55 -1.79 8.90
N SER A 108 3.65 -1.00 9.97
CA SER A 108 3.58 -1.54 11.34
C SER A 108 2.20 -1.36 11.96
N PHE A 109 1.61 -2.45 12.43
CA PHE A 109 0.31 -2.48 13.07
C PHE A 109 0.39 -2.93 14.53
N THR A 110 -0.40 -2.28 15.37
CA THR A 110 -0.69 -2.75 16.73
C THR A 110 -1.99 -3.59 16.70
N PRO A 111 -2.24 -4.43 17.73
CA PRO A 111 -3.44 -5.26 17.77
C PRO A 111 -4.78 -4.50 17.69
N ASP A 112 -4.80 -3.21 18.04
CA ASP A 112 -5.99 -2.35 18.00
C ASP A 112 -5.88 -1.17 17.02
N ASP A 113 -4.88 -1.19 16.13
CA ASP A 113 -4.60 -0.16 15.13
C ASP A 113 -4.38 1.26 15.73
N ARG A 114 -4.05 1.33 17.02
CA ARG A 114 -3.66 2.57 17.70
C ARG A 114 -2.16 2.67 17.80
N TYR A 115 -1.65 3.89 17.71
CA TYR A 115 -0.24 4.16 17.98
C TYR A 115 0.09 3.92 19.47
N TYR A 116 1.37 3.62 19.73
CA TYR A 116 1.97 3.78 21.04
C TYR A 116 2.93 4.98 20.99
N LEU A 117 2.73 5.96 21.87
CA LEU A 117 3.58 7.16 22.02
C LEU A 117 4.41 7.07 23.29
#